data_AF-A0A225VG46-F1
#
_entry.id   AF-A0A225VG46-F1
#
_cell.length_a   1.000
_cell.length_b   1.000
_cell.length_c   1.000
_cell.angle_alpha   90.00
_cell.angle_beta   90.00
_cell.angle_gamma   90.00
#
_symmetry.space_group_name_H-M   'P 1'
#
loop_
_entity.id
_entity.type
_entity.pdbx_description
1 polymer ?
#
loop_
_entity_poly.entity_id
_entity_poly.type
_entity_poly.pdbx_seq_one_letter_code
_entity_poly.pdbx_strand_id
1 'polypeptide(L)'
;MAIRDHLLLLKELRKGKGVEAVFAVNPHDSDKVERLRQQGWDAPVDNPAYDVLVKYRDTVFRTELPSSTPPVREGIEREIQLHPRTQPISVKQWRQSPEHAR
;
A
#
# COMPACT_ATOMS: atom_id res chain seq x y z
N MET A 1 29.47 -18.42 -6.78
CA MET A 1 29.41 -17.85 -5.42
C MET A 1 28.12 -17.06 -5.13
N ALA A 2 27.14 -16.98 -6.05
CA ALA A 2 25.98 -16.09 -5.94
C ALA A 2 24.71 -16.69 -5.27
N ILE A 3 24.56 -18.03 -5.28
CA ILE A 3 23.34 -18.70 -4.78
C ILE A 3 23.21 -18.61 -3.25
N ARG A 4 24.35 -18.59 -2.56
CA ARG A 4 24.42 -18.57 -1.09
C ARG A 4 23.97 -17.22 -0.52
N ASP A 5 24.29 -16.12 -1.20
CA ASP A 5 23.97 -14.76 -0.74
C ASP A 5 22.47 -14.45 -0.93
N HIS A 6 21.86 -14.92 -2.02
CA HIS A 6 20.41 -14.85 -2.25
C HIS A 6 19.60 -15.58 -1.17
N LEU A 7 20.08 -16.76 -0.74
CA LEU A 7 19.46 -17.54 0.33
C LEU A 7 19.60 -16.90 1.71
N LEU A 8 20.68 -16.15 1.95
CA LEU A 8 20.89 -15.40 3.20
C LEU A 8 19.93 -14.21 3.30
N LEU A 9 19.78 -13.42 2.23
CA LEU A 9 18.88 -12.26 2.20
C LEU A 9 17.41 -12.66 2.48
N LEU A 10 16.94 -13.74 1.83
CA LEU A 10 15.58 -14.27 2.01
C LEU A 10 15.33 -14.83 3.42
N LYS A 11 16.35 -15.40 4.07
CA LYS A 11 16.24 -15.90 5.45
C LYS A 11 16.12 -14.77 6.47
N GLU A 12 16.88 -13.69 6.30
CA GLU A 12 16.81 -12.52 7.19
C GLU A 12 15.46 -11.79 7.07
N LEU A 13 14.94 -11.64 5.84
CA LEU A 13 13.64 -11.02 5.58
C LEU A 13 12.47 -11.78 6.23
N ARG A 14 12.58 -13.12 6.37
CA ARG A 14 11.55 -13.96 7.00
C ARG A 14 11.48 -13.85 8.52
N LYS A 15 12.46 -13.19 9.16
CA LYS A 15 12.63 -13.16 10.63
C LYS A 15 12.03 -11.92 11.29
N GLY A 16 11.63 -10.91 10.53
CA GLY A 16 10.89 -9.76 11.05
C GLY A 16 9.44 -10.11 11.34
N LYS A 17 9.04 -10.15 12.60
CA LYS A 17 7.62 -10.27 12.98
C LYS A 17 6.87 -9.03 12.47
N GLY A 18 5.93 -9.22 11.54
CA GLY A 18 4.98 -8.18 11.12
C GLY A 18 5.13 -7.63 9.70
N VAL A 19 5.98 -8.21 8.85
CA VAL A 19 6.08 -7.76 7.44
C VAL A 19 5.16 -8.61 6.55
N GLU A 20 4.04 -8.03 6.10
CA GLU A 20 3.00 -8.72 5.30
C GLU A 20 3.40 -8.92 3.83
N ALA A 21 4.33 -8.12 3.30
CA ALA A 21 4.93 -8.35 1.98
C ALA A 21 6.35 -7.79 1.90
N VAL A 22 7.26 -8.54 1.25
CA VAL A 22 8.59 -8.06 0.87
C VAL A 22 8.70 -8.14 -0.65
N PHE A 23 8.93 -7.00 -1.31
CA PHE A 23 9.26 -6.97 -2.72
C PHE A 23 10.73 -7.34 -2.90
N ALA A 24 10.99 -8.58 -3.32
CA ALA A 24 12.32 -9.00 -3.74
C ALA A 24 12.65 -8.33 -5.08
N VAL A 25 13.49 -7.29 -5.05
CA VAL A 25 14.07 -6.72 -6.26
C VAL A 25 15.23 -7.62 -6.68
N ASN A 26 15.15 -8.21 -7.87
CA ASN A 26 16.26 -8.97 -8.43
C ASN A 26 17.47 -8.02 -8.59
N PRO A 27 18.59 -8.25 -7.87
CA PRO A 27 19.74 -7.35 -7.92
C PRO A 27 20.45 -7.33 -9.27
N HIS A 28 20.11 -8.24 -10.20
CA HIS A 28 20.65 -8.28 -11.56
C HIS A 28 19.91 -7.39 -12.56
N ASP A 29 18.78 -6.80 -12.17
CA ASP A 29 18.01 -5.86 -12.99
C ASP A 29 18.44 -4.42 -12.61
N SER A 30 19.67 -4.05 -13.01
CA SER A 30 20.34 -2.80 -12.59
C SER A 30 19.47 -1.57 -12.84
N ASP A 31 18.79 -1.54 -13.98
CA ASP A 31 17.96 -0.42 -14.42
C ASP A 31 16.70 -0.28 -13.56
N LYS A 32 16.17 -1.39 -13.04
CA LYS A 32 15.04 -1.37 -12.11
C LYS A 32 15.46 -0.92 -10.71
N VAL A 33 16.62 -1.38 -10.24
CA VAL A 33 17.20 -0.94 -8.96
C VAL A 33 17.52 0.54 -9.00
N GLU A 34 18.06 1.04 -10.11
CA GLU A 34 18.42 2.45 -10.27
C GLU A 34 17.19 3.35 -10.35
N ARG A 35 16.15 2.96 -11.11
CA ARG A 35 14.87 3.68 -11.13
C ARG A 35 14.19 3.73 -9.78
N LEU A 36 14.25 2.65 -9.00
CA LEU A 36 13.72 2.63 -7.63
C LEU A 36 14.51 3.56 -6.70
N ARG A 37 15.84 3.61 -6.83
CA ARG A 37 16.69 4.55 -6.07
C ARG A 37 16.44 6.01 -6.44
N GLN A 38 16.04 6.27 -7.69
CA GLN A 38 15.63 7.59 -8.16
C GLN A 38 14.21 7.97 -7.72
N GLN A 39 13.42 7.05 -7.16
CA GLN A 39 12.11 7.36 -6.58
C GLN A 39 12.30 7.84 -5.15
N GLY A 40 12.27 9.15 -4.96
CA GLY A 40 12.41 9.78 -3.65
C GLY A 40 11.91 11.21 -3.66
N TRP A 41 11.80 11.79 -2.47
CA TRP A 41 11.40 13.19 -2.29
C TRP A 41 12.44 14.19 -2.80
N ASP A 42 13.62 13.74 -3.24
CA ASP A 42 14.64 14.61 -3.86
C ASP A 42 14.52 14.65 -5.39
N ALA A 43 13.78 13.70 -5.99
CA ALA A 43 13.57 13.65 -7.43
C ALA A 43 12.78 14.84 -8.01
N PRO A 44 11.78 15.41 -7.32
CA PRO A 44 11.04 16.56 -7.83
C PRO A 44 11.61 17.91 -7.34
N VAL A 45 12.87 18.01 -6.93
CA VAL A 45 13.45 19.27 -6.41
C VAL A 45 13.35 20.43 -7.41
N ASP A 46 13.48 20.14 -8.70
CA ASP A 46 13.37 21.13 -9.77
C ASP A 46 11.90 21.49 -10.12
N ASN A 47 10.92 20.88 -9.45
CA ASN A 47 9.52 21.18 -9.67
C ASN A 47 9.16 22.52 -9.01
N PRO A 48 8.51 23.46 -9.72
CA PRO A 48 8.06 24.72 -9.11
C PRO A 48 7.10 24.55 -7.93
N ALA A 49 6.49 23.38 -7.75
CA ALA A 49 5.63 23.05 -6.62
C ALA A 49 6.36 22.30 -5.48
N TYR A 50 7.69 22.16 -5.53
CA TYR A 50 8.45 21.34 -4.58
C TYR A 50 8.19 21.71 -3.12
N ASP A 51 8.22 23.01 -2.80
CA ASP A 51 7.96 23.50 -1.44
C ASP A 51 6.57 23.09 -0.91
N VAL A 52 5.57 23.07 -1.80
CA VAL A 52 4.21 22.63 -1.48
C VAL A 52 4.17 21.12 -1.27
N LEU A 53 4.84 20.35 -2.12
CA LEU A 53 4.90 18.89 -2.02
C LEU A 53 5.55 18.45 -0.70
N VAL A 54 6.68 19.07 -0.33
CA VAL A 54 7.38 18.81 0.94
C VAL A 54 6.49 19.16 2.14
N LYS A 55 5.77 20.28 2.09
CA LYS A 55 4.85 20.71 3.16
C LYS A 55 3.75 19.69 3.46
N TYR A 56 3.27 18.96 2.46
CA TYR A 56 2.18 17.98 2.61
C TYR A 56 2.64 16.52 2.60
N ARG A 57 3.96 16.28 2.59
CA ARG A 57 4.56 14.94 2.56
C ARG A 57 3.92 13.97 3.55
N ASP A 58 3.90 14.34 4.83
CA ASP A 58 3.44 13.43 5.90
C ASP A 58 1.94 13.52 6.20
N THR A 59 1.19 14.32 5.44
CA THR A 59 -0.24 14.56 5.66
C THR A 59 -1.11 14.02 4.54
N VAL A 60 -0.81 14.41 3.30
CA VAL A 60 -1.57 13.99 2.10
C VAL A 60 -0.94 12.75 1.47
N PHE A 61 0.39 12.68 1.42
CA PHE A 61 1.13 11.63 0.72
C PHE A 61 1.66 10.55 1.67
N ARG A 62 0.76 10.04 2.53
CA ARG A 62 1.10 8.97 3.48
C ARG A 62 1.19 7.63 2.78
N THR A 63 2.18 6.82 3.15
CA THR A 63 2.33 5.44 2.67
C THR A 63 1.25 4.51 3.22
N GLU A 64 0.76 4.81 4.43
CA GLU A 64 -0.26 4.03 5.12
C GLU A 64 -1.55 4.83 5.27
N LEU A 65 -2.69 4.14 5.19
CA LEU A 65 -3.98 4.73 5.48
C LEU A 65 -4.09 5.03 6.99
N PRO A 66 -4.68 6.15 7.38
CA PRO A 66 -4.94 6.42 8.79
C PRO A 66 -5.86 5.33 9.37
N SER A 67 -5.57 4.90 10.59
CA SER A 67 -6.37 3.90 11.30
C SER A 67 -7.77 4.39 11.68
N SER A 68 -7.95 5.71 11.76
CA SER A 68 -9.23 6.34 12.04
C SER A 68 -10.07 6.48 10.77
N THR A 69 -11.37 6.19 10.87
CA THR A 69 -12.34 6.56 9.83
C THR A 69 -12.28 8.07 9.61
N PRO A 70 -12.21 8.54 8.35
CA PRO A 70 -12.23 9.98 8.07
C PRO A 70 -13.53 10.60 8.60
N PRO A 71 -13.50 11.87 9.04
CA PRO A 71 -14.69 12.53 9.53
C PRO A 71 -15.78 12.55 8.46
N VAL A 72 -17.02 12.25 8.85
CA VAL A 72 -18.19 12.42 7.98
C VAL A 72 -18.27 13.89 7.62
N ARG A 73 -18.32 14.19 6.33
CA ARG A 73 -18.46 15.56 5.84
C ARG A 73 -19.94 15.91 5.83
N GLU A 74 -20.32 16.91 6.62
CA GLU A 74 -21.69 17.41 6.65
C GLU A 74 -22.13 17.83 5.23
N GLY A 75 -23.31 17.40 4.81
CA GLY A 75 -23.87 17.71 3.49
C GLY A 75 -23.39 16.85 2.33
N ILE A 76 -22.53 15.84 2.55
CA ILE A 76 -22.12 14.88 1.52
C ILE A 76 -22.65 13.49 1.87
N GLU A 77 -23.80 13.14 1.30
CA GLU A 77 -24.36 11.79 1.38
C GLU A 77 -24.05 11.02 0.10
N ARG A 78 -23.75 9.72 0.24
CA ARG A 78 -23.51 8.84 -0.90
C ARG A 78 -24.74 7.98 -1.14
N GLU A 79 -25.51 8.33 -2.17
CA GLU A 79 -26.59 7.50 -2.65
C GLU A 79 -26.07 6.46 -3.65
N ILE A 80 -26.52 5.21 -3.51
CA ILE A 80 -26.24 4.14 -4.48
C ILE A 80 -27.51 3.95 -5.31
N GLN A 81 -27.47 4.38 -6.57
CA GLN A 81 -28.57 4.15 -7.49
C GLN A 81 -28.58 2.69 -7.95
N LEU A 82 -29.71 2.03 -7.71
CA LEU A 82 -29.93 0.67 -8.21
C LEU A 82 -30.53 0.73 -9.61
N HIS A 83 -30.19 -0.26 -10.42
CA HIS A 83 -30.87 -0.40 -11.71
C HIS A 83 -32.37 -0.68 -11.50
N PRO A 84 -33.24 -0.20 -12.41
CA PRO A 84 -34.65 -0.54 -12.36
C PRO A 84 -34.81 -2.06 -12.33
N ARG A 85 -35.59 -2.59 -11.38
CA ARG A 85 -35.84 -4.02 -11.11
C ARG A 85 -34.73 -4.79 -10.37
N THR A 86 -33.73 -4.12 -9.79
CA THR A 86 -32.81 -4.78 -8.84
C THR A 86 -33.59 -5.32 -7.64
N GLN A 87 -33.43 -6.60 -7.36
CA GLN A 87 -34.00 -7.26 -6.17
C GLN A 87 -32.93 -7.44 -5.10
N PRO A 88 -33.26 -7.26 -3.81
CA PRO A 88 -32.32 -7.57 -2.73
C PRO A 88 -32.03 -9.07 -2.69
N ILE A 89 -30.75 -9.42 -2.49
CA ILE A 89 -30.30 -10.82 -2.40
C ILE A 89 -29.64 -11.03 -1.04
N SER A 90 -30.07 -12.07 -0.32
CA SER A 90 -29.45 -12.50 0.93
C SER A 90 -28.52 -13.68 0.67
N VAL A 91 -27.23 -13.52 0.95
CA VAL A 91 -26.20 -14.55 0.74
C VAL A 91 -25.69 -15.07 2.09
N LYS A 92 -25.53 -16.40 2.23
CA LYS A 92 -24.93 -16.99 3.42
C LYS A 92 -23.43 -16.66 3.48
N GLN A 93 -22.96 -16.12 4.61
CA GLN A 93 -21.54 -15.89 4.84
C GLN A 93 -20.76 -17.21 4.76
N TRP A 94 -19.60 -17.19 4.10
CA TRP A 94 -18.73 -18.36 4.03
C TRP A 94 -18.13 -18.71 5.40
N ARG A 95 -17.79 -19.98 5.60
CA ARG A 95 -17.09 -20.41 6.80
C ARG A 95 -15.73 -19.72 6.86
N GLN A 96 -15.55 -18.86 7.87
CA GLN A 96 -14.26 -18.29 8.21
C GLN A 96 -13.46 -19.32 9.01
N SER A 97 -12.15 -19.35 8.81
CA SER A 97 -11.26 -20.21 9.59
C SER A 97 -11.12 -19.68 11.04
N PRO A 98 -10.77 -20.52 12.01
CA PRO A 98 -10.72 -20.13 13.43
C PRO A 98 -9.78 -18.95 13.73
N GLU A 99 -8.71 -18.78 12.95
CA GLU A 99 -7.77 -17.66 13.05
C GLU A 99 -8.35 -16.32 12.56
N HIS A 100 -9.35 -16.35 11.66
CA HIS A 100 -10.03 -15.17 11.13
C HIS A 100 -11.39 -14.90 11.78
N ALA A 101 -11.87 -15.82 12.62
CA ALA A 101 -13.18 -15.76 13.29
C ALA A 101 -13.11 -15.15 14.71
N ARG A 102 -11.99 -14.51 15.07
CA ARG A 102 -11.80 -13.81 16.36
C ARG A 102 -12.03 -12.32 16.23
#